data_AF-A0A2V5K7J2-F1
#
_entry.id   AF-A0A2V5K7J2-F1
#
_cell.length_a   1.000
_cell.length_b   1.000
_cell.length_c   1.000
_cell.angle_alpha   90.00
_cell.angle_beta   90.00
_cell.angle_gamma   90.00
#
_symmetry.space_group_name_H-M   'P 1'
#
loop_
_entity.id
_entity.type
_entity.pdbx_description
1 polymer ?
#
loop_
_entity_poly.entity_id
_entity_poly.type
_entity_poly.pdbx_seq_one_letter_code
_entity_poly.pdbx_strand_id
1 'polypeptide(L)'
;MGTCRHPATSGFTERRMIVSLRKTVMTSLIGALALSILAPAAYGKREAPQTPTNLAAGLSYSVSAPPSATYPDAGNELTDGSYAATVLSSPGWQGHLRGMSRTVSFDLQQLKSVSEVKANFLQNNGSAVYFPMKVTVSVSKDGTEWGTLAEIESRIPTHDPAKRTQAYAWNGAVDGLPRGNPHADMVLARYVNVTFTTDDWVFLDEIEIWGVDGRAPSAKTLPPDEPAAPEQPGYLQPGEATAGIRSLALLYNGWNASGFGNWTKPSIMPYLGYENASGETVDLLFDGVLFLGLNAPSTRSFAESGTPSNKEDWQWYLDKTFAPDGDLSQLNEAAVEVGTRLGNPSHKAKAVLMIPYPSFKQSDFGDVDGDGATENMNQTQIGYDAAYENRRKAIRWYVGEAIWRWNDAAYSNLEFGGLYWLSEKVNLSAAYEEELIAYTGGLVREGGGRFFWIPTFEGTRFWRWKELGFDAVAMQPNHFFTPSIPDSRIEAAAGYGKRYGIGIELETNERMLRPGAPASDGDSWRRRYTAYLNGGVEYGYMTGAFRAYYQGAEAYLKGARSALPEARATYDWTYRFVKGTYTKQ
;
A
#
# COMPACT_ATOMS: atom_id res chain seq x y z
N MET A 1 -28.75 19.68 -60.13
CA MET A 1 -28.61 18.34 -60.74
C MET A 1 -28.64 17.34 -59.60
N GLY A 2 -29.84 16.86 -59.23
CA GLY A 2 -30.30 15.50 -59.53
C GLY A 2 -30.28 14.63 -58.25
N THR A 3 -31.24 14.79 -57.35
CA THR A 3 -32.38 13.86 -57.09
C THR A 3 -31.96 12.50 -56.50
N CYS A 4 -32.17 12.26 -55.19
CA CYS A 4 -33.37 11.60 -54.60
C CYS A 4 -33.68 10.19 -55.11
N ARG A 5 -33.68 9.18 -54.21
CA ARG A 5 -34.87 8.38 -53.81
C ARG A 5 -34.52 7.18 -52.89
N HIS A 6 -35.10 7.20 -51.69
CA HIS A 6 -35.57 6.06 -50.87
C HIS A 6 -36.78 5.36 -51.56
N PRO A 7 -37.50 4.37 -50.99
CA PRO A 7 -37.27 3.34 -49.94
C PRO A 7 -37.89 1.95 -50.33
N ALA A 8 -38.01 1.00 -49.37
CA ALA A 8 -39.14 0.04 -49.14
C ALA A 8 -38.61 -1.35 -48.70
N THR A 9 -38.80 -1.84 -47.46
CA THR A 9 -39.98 -2.33 -46.71
C THR A 9 -40.57 -3.70 -47.12
N SER A 10 -40.94 -4.46 -46.09
CA SER A 10 -41.84 -5.64 -46.02
C SER A 10 -41.19 -7.02 -46.27
N GLY A 11 -41.55 -8.09 -45.55
CA GLY A 11 -42.64 -8.27 -44.60
C GLY A 11 -42.59 -9.60 -43.87
N PHE A 12 -43.39 -9.63 -42.80
CA PHE A 12 -43.86 -10.78 -42.01
C PHE A 12 -44.32 -11.98 -42.86
N THR A 13 -44.15 -13.20 -42.34
CA THR A 13 -45.29 -14.13 -42.17
C THR A 13 -45.00 -15.27 -41.19
N GLU A 14 -45.87 -15.39 -40.19
CA GLU A 14 -46.08 -16.56 -39.33
C GLU A 14 -46.52 -17.79 -40.13
N ARG A 15 -46.21 -19.00 -39.63
CA ARG A 15 -47.05 -20.18 -39.83
C ARG A 15 -47.23 -20.96 -38.52
N ARG A 16 -48.45 -20.92 -37.99
CA ARG A 16 -49.07 -21.97 -37.15
C ARG A 16 -49.66 -23.07 -38.04
N MET A 17 -49.60 -24.33 -37.59
CA MET A 17 -50.70 -25.33 -37.67
C MET A 17 -50.30 -26.61 -36.90
N ILE A 18 -50.93 -26.92 -35.76
CA ILE A 18 -52.11 -27.80 -35.54
C ILE A 18 -51.83 -29.33 -35.54
N VAL A 19 -51.89 -29.89 -34.32
CA VAL A 19 -52.56 -31.12 -33.80
C VAL A 19 -52.74 -32.36 -34.70
N SER A 20 -52.40 -33.54 -34.16
CA SER A 20 -53.18 -34.78 -34.32
C SER A 20 -52.90 -35.83 -33.23
N LEU A 21 -53.93 -36.16 -32.45
CA LEU A 21 -54.07 -37.35 -31.60
C LEU A 21 -54.18 -38.64 -32.44
N ARG A 22 -53.66 -39.77 -31.94
CA ARG A 22 -54.23 -41.11 -32.23
C ARG A 22 -54.18 -42.00 -30.98
N LYS A 23 -55.37 -42.47 -30.58
CA LYS A 23 -55.63 -43.59 -29.68
C LYS A 23 -55.66 -44.90 -30.50
N THR A 24 -55.12 -45.98 -29.95
CA THR A 24 -55.60 -47.34 -30.24
C THR A 24 -55.61 -48.15 -28.95
N VAL A 25 -56.76 -48.76 -28.67
CA VAL A 25 -57.06 -49.68 -27.57
C VAL A 25 -56.77 -51.11 -28.05
N MET A 26 -56.18 -51.96 -27.20
CA MET A 26 -56.44 -53.40 -27.27
C MET A 26 -56.33 -54.04 -25.89
N THR A 27 -57.41 -54.70 -25.50
CA THR A 27 -57.71 -55.37 -24.24
C THR A 27 -57.19 -56.82 -24.28
N SER A 28 -56.67 -57.34 -23.17
CA SER A 28 -56.85 -58.74 -22.74
C SER A 28 -56.46 -58.94 -21.26
N LEU A 29 -57.44 -59.44 -20.49
CA LEU A 29 -57.37 -59.90 -19.10
C LEU A 29 -56.45 -61.14 -18.96
N ILE A 30 -55.79 -61.29 -17.81
CA ILE A 30 -55.79 -62.51 -16.96
C ILE A 30 -55.34 -62.09 -15.56
N GLY A 31 -56.08 -62.54 -14.54
CA GLY A 31 -55.93 -62.12 -13.15
C GLY A 31 -54.75 -62.77 -12.41
N ALA A 32 -54.28 -62.06 -11.39
CA ALA A 32 -53.61 -62.62 -10.24
C ALA A 32 -53.93 -61.73 -9.03
N LEU A 33 -54.68 -62.28 -8.08
CA LEU A 33 -55.00 -61.68 -6.80
C LEU A 33 -53.72 -61.74 -5.94
N ALA A 34 -52.98 -60.64 -5.85
CA ALA A 34 -51.82 -60.52 -4.96
C ALA A 34 -52.19 -59.63 -3.78
N LEU A 35 -52.20 -60.23 -2.60
CA LEU A 35 -52.38 -59.59 -1.29
C LEU A 35 -51.16 -58.68 -1.02
N SER A 36 -51.24 -57.41 -1.37
CA SER A 36 -50.21 -56.41 -1.00
C SER A 36 -50.55 -55.82 0.37
N ILE A 37 -49.78 -56.23 1.36
CA ILE A 37 -49.75 -55.66 2.71
C ILE A 37 -49.52 -54.14 2.60
N LEU A 38 -50.46 -53.34 3.09
CA LEU A 38 -50.28 -51.91 3.33
C LEU A 38 -49.19 -51.74 4.41
N ALA A 39 -47.96 -51.45 3.99
CA ALA A 39 -46.99 -50.83 4.87
C ALA A 39 -47.51 -49.42 5.23
N PRO A 40 -47.54 -49.01 6.51
CA PRO A 40 -47.90 -47.66 6.84
C PRO A 40 -46.86 -46.72 6.21
N ALA A 41 -47.34 -45.78 5.40
CA ALA A 41 -46.54 -44.67 4.94
C ALA A 41 -45.95 -43.97 6.18
N ALA A 42 -44.65 -44.13 6.39
CA ALA A 42 -43.90 -43.36 7.36
C ALA A 42 -43.98 -41.89 6.89
N TYR A 43 -44.94 -41.15 7.44
CA TYR A 43 -44.85 -39.70 7.46
C TYR A 43 -43.55 -39.36 8.18
N GLY A 44 -42.51 -39.02 7.41
CA GLY A 44 -41.28 -38.48 7.95
C GLY A 44 -41.65 -37.32 8.86
N LYS A 45 -41.31 -37.43 10.15
CA LYS A 45 -41.40 -36.31 11.09
C LYS A 45 -40.65 -35.16 10.44
N ARG A 46 -41.35 -34.06 10.14
CA ARG A 46 -40.71 -32.79 9.82
C ARG A 46 -39.89 -32.44 11.07
N GLU A 47 -38.56 -32.51 10.97
CA GLU A 47 -37.68 -32.08 12.05
C GLU A 47 -38.06 -30.65 12.45
N ALA A 48 -38.18 -30.43 13.76
CA ALA A 48 -38.45 -29.10 14.28
C ALA A 48 -37.30 -28.16 13.84
N PRO A 49 -37.59 -26.87 13.55
CA PRO A 49 -36.53 -25.92 13.22
C PRO A 49 -35.49 -25.92 14.35
N GLN A 50 -34.24 -26.24 14.02
CA GLN A 50 -33.14 -26.14 14.98
C GLN A 50 -32.86 -24.66 15.23
N THR A 51 -32.78 -24.26 16.51
CA THR A 51 -32.38 -22.90 16.89
C THR A 51 -30.88 -22.73 16.66
N PRO A 52 -30.42 -21.67 15.98
CA PRO A 52 -28.99 -21.42 15.82
C PRO A 52 -28.25 -21.29 17.16
N THR A 53 -27.06 -21.87 17.24
CA THR A 53 -26.11 -21.75 18.36
C THR A 53 -24.76 -21.24 17.84
N ASN A 54 -23.90 -20.72 18.72
CA ASN A 54 -22.52 -20.40 18.35
C ASN A 54 -21.72 -21.70 18.19
N LEU A 55 -21.52 -22.11 16.94
CA LEU A 55 -20.78 -23.29 16.52
C LEU A 55 -19.28 -23.19 16.81
N ALA A 56 -18.75 -21.98 17.03
CA ALA A 56 -17.36 -21.73 17.40
C ALA A 56 -17.09 -21.82 18.91
N ALA A 57 -18.14 -21.80 19.75
CA ALA A 57 -17.98 -21.72 21.19
C ALA A 57 -17.11 -22.87 21.74
N GLY A 58 -15.99 -22.51 22.39
CA GLY A 58 -15.01 -23.44 22.95
C GLY A 58 -14.22 -24.26 21.92
N LEU A 59 -14.32 -23.97 20.62
CA LEU A 59 -13.50 -24.60 19.60
C LEU A 59 -12.08 -24.05 19.60
N SER A 60 -11.10 -24.92 19.35
CA SER A 60 -9.76 -24.46 18.98
C SER A 60 -9.76 -23.81 17.59
N TYR A 61 -8.90 -22.82 17.40
CA TYR A 61 -8.63 -22.19 16.12
C TYR A 61 -7.12 -22.14 15.83
N SER A 62 -6.78 -21.74 14.62
CA SER A 62 -5.40 -21.42 14.25
C SER A 62 -5.31 -20.02 13.66
N VAL A 63 -4.19 -19.33 13.89
CA VAL A 63 -3.93 -18.01 13.32
C VAL A 63 -2.74 -18.10 12.38
N SER A 64 -2.85 -17.49 11.20
CA SER A 64 -1.83 -17.56 10.14
C SER A 64 -0.46 -16.98 10.56
N ALA A 65 -0.42 -16.16 11.60
CA ALA A 65 0.79 -15.73 12.28
C ALA A 65 0.44 -15.40 13.74
N PRO A 66 1.34 -15.68 14.71
CA PRO A 66 1.05 -15.49 16.12
C PRO A 66 0.72 -14.02 16.43
N PRO A 67 -0.09 -13.76 17.48
CA PRO A 67 -0.24 -12.42 18.01
C PRO A 67 1.07 -11.91 18.62
N SER A 68 1.08 -10.62 18.96
CA SER A 68 2.20 -10.02 19.65
C SER A 68 2.41 -10.68 21.02
N ALA A 69 3.67 -10.89 21.41
CA ALA A 69 4.00 -11.40 22.74
C ALA A 69 3.52 -10.48 23.88
N THR A 70 3.26 -9.20 23.60
CA THR A 70 2.71 -8.23 24.57
C THR A 70 1.21 -8.41 24.79
N TYR A 71 0.49 -8.92 23.78
CA TYR A 71 -0.97 -9.15 23.80
C TYR A 71 -1.24 -10.54 23.23
N PRO A 72 -0.81 -11.59 23.96
CA PRO A 72 -0.79 -12.95 23.46
C PRO A 72 -2.21 -13.54 23.39
N ASP A 73 -2.26 -14.78 22.96
CA ASP A 73 -3.46 -15.61 22.87
C ASP A 73 -3.15 -16.91 23.63
N ALA A 74 -3.93 -17.18 24.68
CA ALA A 74 -3.89 -18.41 25.45
C ALA A 74 -4.57 -19.57 24.70
N GLY A 75 -5.21 -19.29 23.56
CA GLY A 75 -5.73 -20.25 22.59
C GLY A 75 -7.23 -20.45 22.67
N ASN A 76 -7.94 -19.63 23.45
CA ASN A 76 -9.39 -19.75 23.61
C ASN A 76 -10.13 -18.41 23.63
N GLU A 77 -9.42 -17.28 23.71
CA GLU A 77 -9.99 -15.93 23.84
C GLU A 77 -11.04 -15.66 22.77
N LEU A 78 -10.77 -16.02 21.51
CA LEU A 78 -11.68 -15.73 20.39
C LEU A 78 -12.97 -16.56 20.36
N THR A 79 -13.16 -17.47 21.31
CA THR A 79 -14.26 -18.44 21.31
C THR A 79 -14.85 -18.70 22.70
N ASP A 80 -14.50 -17.88 23.69
CA ASP A 80 -14.90 -18.09 25.08
C ASP A 80 -16.28 -17.47 25.42
N GLY A 81 -16.87 -16.72 24.48
CA GLY A 81 -18.17 -16.07 24.62
C GLY A 81 -18.12 -14.75 25.39
N SER A 82 -16.93 -14.22 25.67
CA SER A 82 -16.72 -13.00 26.46
C SER A 82 -16.25 -11.85 25.60
N TYR A 83 -16.88 -10.68 25.78
CA TYR A 83 -16.42 -9.44 25.17
C TYR A 83 -15.52 -8.68 26.15
N ALA A 84 -14.34 -8.28 25.68
CA ALA A 84 -13.38 -7.56 26.49
C ALA A 84 -13.84 -6.11 26.72
N ALA A 85 -13.47 -5.55 27.88
CA ALA A 85 -13.67 -4.13 28.13
C ALA A 85 -12.83 -3.29 27.15
N THR A 86 -13.24 -2.05 26.85
CA THR A 86 -12.53 -1.13 25.93
C THR A 86 -11.21 -0.57 26.50
N VAL A 87 -10.49 -1.36 27.29
CA VAL A 87 -9.20 -1.07 27.90
C VAL A 87 -8.21 -2.15 27.45
N LEU A 88 -7.05 -1.73 26.93
CA LEU A 88 -6.07 -2.62 26.30
C LEU A 88 -5.50 -3.69 27.23
N SER A 89 -5.49 -3.46 28.53
CA SER A 89 -5.01 -4.42 29.52
C SER A 89 -6.06 -5.50 29.86
N SER A 90 -7.25 -5.46 29.25
CA SER A 90 -8.25 -6.52 29.42
C SER A 90 -7.72 -7.80 28.76
N PRO A 91 -7.69 -8.94 29.49
CA PRO A 91 -7.04 -10.15 29.01
C PRO A 91 -7.74 -10.81 27.82
N GLY A 92 -9.01 -10.45 27.54
CA GLY A 92 -9.72 -10.99 26.38
C GLY A 92 -9.24 -10.43 25.04
N TRP A 93 -8.37 -9.40 25.02
CA TRP A 93 -7.83 -8.89 23.77
C TRP A 93 -6.60 -9.67 23.29
N GLN A 94 -6.70 -10.21 22.09
CA GLN A 94 -5.55 -10.62 21.29
C GLN A 94 -5.08 -9.45 20.41
N GLY A 95 -3.77 -9.17 20.36
CA GLY A 95 -3.22 -8.04 19.61
C GLY A 95 -2.32 -8.46 18.44
N HIS A 96 -2.60 -7.94 17.25
CA HIS A 96 -1.79 -8.13 16.05
C HIS A 96 -1.23 -6.80 15.55
N LEU A 97 0.02 -6.83 15.05
CA LEU A 97 0.71 -5.65 14.54
C LEU A 97 1.33 -5.97 13.18
N ARG A 98 1.02 -5.14 12.17
CA ARG A 98 1.66 -5.13 10.84
C ARG A 98 1.64 -6.47 10.10
N GLY A 99 2.20 -6.53 8.90
CA GLY A 99 2.20 -7.74 8.06
C GLY A 99 0.93 -7.94 7.22
N MET A 100 0.24 -6.84 6.87
CA MET A 100 -0.89 -6.74 5.94
C MET A 100 -2.19 -7.41 6.39
N SER A 101 -2.18 -8.68 6.77
CA SER A 101 -3.39 -9.39 7.23
C SER A 101 -3.09 -10.54 8.19
N ARG A 102 -4.11 -10.99 8.93
CA ARG A 102 -4.13 -12.24 9.70
C ARG A 102 -5.37 -13.03 9.35
N THR A 103 -5.27 -14.35 9.32
CA THR A 103 -6.41 -15.26 9.13
C THR A 103 -6.58 -16.15 10.34
N VAL A 104 -7.76 -16.11 10.95
CA VAL A 104 -8.20 -17.05 11.99
C VAL A 104 -9.03 -18.13 11.31
N SER A 105 -8.62 -19.39 11.49
CA SER A 105 -9.20 -20.56 10.81
C SER A 105 -9.84 -21.51 11.81
N PHE A 106 -11.09 -21.89 11.54
CA PHE A 106 -11.91 -22.79 12.36
C PHE A 106 -12.23 -24.07 11.58
N ASP A 107 -12.11 -25.23 12.24
CA ASP A 107 -12.67 -26.51 11.78
C ASP A 107 -13.89 -26.84 12.66
N LEU A 108 -15.09 -26.73 12.09
CA LEU A 108 -16.35 -27.07 12.76
C LEU A 108 -16.53 -28.60 12.95
N GLN A 109 -15.51 -29.39 12.63
CA GLN A 109 -15.39 -30.86 12.72
C GLN A 109 -16.28 -31.64 11.73
N GLN A 110 -17.44 -31.09 11.38
CA GLN A 110 -18.40 -31.66 10.44
C GLN A 110 -18.99 -30.56 9.54
N LEU A 111 -19.71 -30.97 8.49
CA LEU A 111 -20.50 -30.03 7.69
C LEU A 111 -21.67 -29.51 8.52
N LYS A 112 -21.72 -28.20 8.73
CA LYS A 112 -22.75 -27.48 9.47
C LYS A 112 -23.36 -26.38 8.60
N SER A 113 -24.52 -25.91 9.00
CA SER A 113 -25.22 -24.82 8.32
C SER A 113 -25.00 -23.53 9.07
N VAL A 114 -24.19 -22.63 8.50
CA VAL A 114 -23.78 -21.36 9.10
C VAL A 114 -24.74 -20.25 8.64
N SER A 115 -25.34 -19.54 9.58
CA SER A 115 -26.25 -18.41 9.33
C SER A 115 -25.62 -17.05 9.56
N GLU A 116 -24.61 -16.95 10.41
CA GLU A 116 -23.92 -15.68 10.69
C GLU A 116 -22.47 -15.94 11.11
N VAL A 117 -21.56 -15.07 10.69
CA VAL A 117 -20.17 -15.03 11.17
C VAL A 117 -19.88 -13.60 11.59
N LYS A 118 -19.41 -13.42 12.82
CA LYS A 118 -19.16 -12.11 13.42
C LYS A 118 -17.82 -12.09 14.13
N ALA A 119 -17.04 -11.03 13.94
CA ALA A 119 -15.79 -10.80 14.64
C ALA A 119 -15.78 -9.39 15.25
N ASN A 120 -15.39 -9.26 16.52
CA ASN A 120 -15.39 -7.99 17.24
C ASN A 120 -13.98 -7.44 17.41
N PHE A 121 -13.84 -6.13 17.19
CA PHE A 121 -12.56 -5.43 17.22
C PHE A 121 -12.62 -4.19 18.10
N LEU A 122 -11.46 -3.73 18.57
CA LEU A 122 -11.29 -2.48 19.33
C LEU A 122 -10.70 -1.36 18.46
N GLN A 123 -11.16 -0.13 18.68
CA GLN A 123 -10.45 1.09 18.29
C GLN A 123 -10.09 1.91 19.54
N ASN A 124 -8.82 2.29 19.63
CA ASN A 124 -8.25 3.16 20.64
C ASN A 124 -7.07 3.95 20.04
N ASN A 125 -7.38 5.05 19.35
CA ASN A 125 -6.42 5.88 18.62
C ASN A 125 -5.25 6.38 19.48
N GLY A 126 -5.49 6.66 20.76
CA GLY A 126 -4.43 7.11 21.70
C GLY A 126 -3.32 6.07 21.92
N SER A 127 -3.53 4.83 21.47
CA SER A 127 -2.57 3.74 21.56
C SER A 127 -2.27 3.12 20.18
N ALA A 128 -2.57 3.84 19.10
CA ALA A 128 -2.42 3.38 17.72
C ALA A 128 -3.16 2.06 17.40
N VAL A 129 -4.24 1.76 18.14
CA VAL A 129 -5.11 0.62 17.87
C VAL A 129 -6.28 1.09 17.01
N TYR A 130 -6.38 0.57 15.80
CA TYR A 130 -7.40 0.97 14.84
C TYR A 130 -8.23 -0.23 14.41
N PHE A 131 -9.46 0.01 13.98
CA PHE A 131 -10.23 -1.03 13.32
C PHE A 131 -9.52 -1.52 12.05
N PRO A 132 -9.62 -2.83 11.72
CA PRO A 132 -9.17 -3.31 10.43
C PRO A 132 -9.97 -2.62 9.32
N MET A 133 -9.32 -2.20 8.24
CA MET A 133 -10.02 -1.62 7.09
C MET A 133 -11.05 -2.59 6.51
N LYS A 134 -10.67 -3.87 6.43
CA LYS A 134 -11.46 -4.92 5.82
C LYS A 134 -11.36 -6.21 6.64
N VAL A 135 -12.50 -6.85 6.84
CA VAL A 135 -12.63 -8.23 7.33
C VAL A 135 -13.28 -9.08 6.23
N THR A 136 -12.60 -10.14 5.83
CA THR A 136 -13.07 -11.10 4.82
C THR A 136 -13.47 -12.38 5.53
N VAL A 137 -14.70 -12.83 5.29
CA VAL A 137 -15.18 -14.14 5.74
C VAL A 137 -15.16 -15.08 4.55
N SER A 138 -14.49 -16.22 4.68
CA SER A 138 -14.51 -17.28 3.65
C SER A 138 -14.81 -18.63 4.28
N VAL A 139 -15.43 -19.51 3.50
CA VAL A 139 -15.87 -20.82 3.97
C VAL A 139 -15.43 -21.92 3.02
N SER A 140 -15.24 -23.12 3.56
CA SER A 140 -14.88 -24.31 2.79
C SER A 140 -15.56 -25.55 3.35
N LYS A 141 -15.76 -26.56 2.49
CA LYS A 141 -16.26 -27.88 2.90
C LYS A 141 -15.12 -28.87 3.20
N ASP A 142 -13.96 -28.66 2.58
CA ASP A 142 -12.84 -29.60 2.55
C ASP A 142 -11.51 -29.02 3.06
N GLY A 143 -11.45 -27.70 3.27
CA GLY A 143 -10.26 -26.99 3.75
C GLY A 143 -9.30 -26.60 2.63
N THR A 144 -9.58 -26.97 1.38
CA THR A 144 -8.75 -26.69 0.20
C THR A 144 -9.40 -25.75 -0.80
N GLU A 145 -10.71 -25.90 -1.04
CA GLU A 145 -11.48 -25.04 -1.93
C GLU A 145 -12.27 -24.02 -1.10
N TRP A 146 -11.93 -22.74 -1.24
CA TRP A 146 -12.50 -21.66 -0.43
C TRP A 146 -13.39 -20.75 -1.26
N GLY A 147 -14.56 -20.42 -0.72
CA GLY A 147 -15.44 -19.38 -1.27
C GLY A 147 -15.53 -18.20 -0.31
N THR A 148 -15.26 -16.99 -0.79
CA THR A 148 -15.46 -15.75 -0.04
C THR A 148 -16.95 -15.48 0.12
N LEU A 149 -17.39 -15.43 1.38
CA LEU A 149 -18.77 -15.22 1.82
C LEU A 149 -19.09 -13.73 1.95
N ALA A 150 -18.15 -12.94 2.48
CA ALA A 150 -18.29 -11.50 2.60
C ALA A 150 -16.94 -10.78 2.66
N GLU A 151 -16.91 -9.57 2.13
CA GLU A 151 -15.88 -8.57 2.40
C GLU A 151 -16.55 -7.39 3.12
N ILE A 152 -16.14 -7.11 4.35
CA ILE A 152 -16.82 -6.19 5.24
C ILE A 152 -15.85 -5.06 5.58
N GLU A 153 -16.18 -3.84 5.18
CA GLU A 153 -15.39 -2.65 5.47
C GLU A 153 -15.74 -2.03 6.82
N SER A 154 -14.81 -1.26 7.38
CA SER A 154 -15.09 -0.51 8.62
C SER A 154 -16.20 0.51 8.41
N ARG A 155 -17.20 0.51 9.30
CA ARG A 155 -18.27 1.52 9.32
C ARG A 155 -17.85 2.79 10.05
N ILE A 156 -16.84 2.69 10.91
CA ILE A 156 -16.33 3.78 11.72
C ILE A 156 -14.97 4.20 11.16
N PRO A 157 -14.75 5.49 10.84
CA PRO A 157 -13.47 5.96 10.37
C PRO A 157 -12.36 5.75 11.41
N THR A 158 -11.16 5.42 10.94
CA THR A 158 -9.99 5.21 11.82
C THR A 158 -9.57 6.46 12.58
N HIS A 159 -9.95 7.64 12.10
CA HIS A 159 -9.65 8.92 12.77
C HIS A 159 -10.65 9.26 13.89
N ASP A 160 -11.77 8.52 14.05
CA ASP A 160 -12.70 8.73 15.17
C ASP A 160 -11.97 8.45 16.51
N PRO A 161 -11.81 9.47 17.39
CA PRO A 161 -11.00 9.37 18.58
C PRO A 161 -11.66 8.57 19.71
N ALA A 162 -12.95 8.23 19.57
CA ALA A 162 -13.68 7.53 20.61
C ALA A 162 -13.19 6.09 20.77
N LYS A 163 -12.98 5.68 22.01
CA LYS A 163 -12.69 4.29 22.36
C LYS A 163 -13.97 3.49 22.30
N ARG A 164 -14.05 2.51 21.41
CA ARG A 164 -15.22 1.67 21.21
C ARG A 164 -14.87 0.41 20.45
N THR A 165 -15.79 -0.54 20.43
CA THR A 165 -15.68 -1.74 19.61
C THR A 165 -16.59 -1.65 18.38
N GLN A 166 -16.29 -2.47 17.38
CA GLN A 166 -17.16 -2.70 16.22
C GLN A 166 -17.13 -4.17 15.85
N ALA A 167 -18.33 -4.71 15.61
CA ALA A 167 -18.50 -6.03 15.01
C ALA A 167 -18.54 -5.96 13.49
N TYR A 168 -17.78 -6.83 12.84
CA TYR A 168 -17.82 -7.12 11.42
C TYR A 168 -18.60 -8.41 11.25
N ALA A 169 -19.80 -8.32 10.68
CA ALA A 169 -20.71 -9.45 10.56
C ALA A 169 -21.16 -9.68 9.11
N TRP A 170 -21.13 -10.94 8.69
CA TRP A 170 -21.97 -11.43 7.60
C TRP A 170 -23.17 -12.12 8.23
N ASN A 171 -24.38 -11.75 7.81
CA ASN A 171 -25.63 -12.37 8.24
C ASN A 171 -26.40 -12.84 7.01
N GLY A 172 -26.55 -14.17 6.85
CA GLY A 172 -27.16 -14.74 5.65
C GLY A 172 -28.60 -14.30 5.42
N ALA A 173 -29.37 -13.99 6.46
CA ALA A 173 -30.74 -13.50 6.31
C ALA A 173 -30.81 -12.07 5.76
N VAL A 174 -29.73 -11.30 5.90
CA VAL A 174 -29.61 -9.91 5.42
C VAL A 174 -28.84 -9.85 4.10
N ASP A 175 -27.70 -10.53 4.04
CA ASP A 175 -26.70 -10.40 2.98
C ASP A 175 -26.85 -11.47 1.89
N GLY A 176 -27.41 -12.64 2.24
CA GLY A 176 -27.45 -13.80 1.35
C GLY A 176 -26.07 -14.36 1.00
N LEU A 177 -25.99 -15.21 -0.03
CA LEU A 177 -24.71 -15.69 -0.57
C LEU A 177 -24.26 -14.84 -1.77
N PRO A 178 -22.98 -14.45 -1.85
CA PRO A 178 -22.50 -13.57 -2.92
C PRO A 178 -22.50 -14.25 -4.31
N ARG A 179 -22.51 -15.59 -4.35
CA ARG A 179 -22.49 -16.37 -5.59
C ARG A 179 -23.41 -17.58 -5.51
N GLY A 180 -23.98 -17.94 -6.66
CA GLY A 180 -24.80 -19.15 -6.87
C GLY A 180 -26.21 -19.10 -6.28
N ASN A 181 -26.38 -18.70 -5.01
CA ASN A 181 -27.67 -18.72 -4.32
C ASN A 181 -27.89 -17.46 -3.44
N PRO A 182 -28.16 -16.28 -4.02
CA PRO A 182 -28.22 -15.00 -3.28
C PRO A 182 -29.37 -14.88 -2.28
N HIS A 183 -30.40 -15.73 -2.35
CA HIS A 183 -31.50 -15.73 -1.40
C HIS A 183 -31.36 -16.79 -0.29
N ALA A 184 -30.24 -17.51 -0.25
CA ALA A 184 -29.98 -18.47 0.81
C ALA A 184 -29.53 -17.77 2.08
N ASP A 185 -30.19 -18.08 3.20
CA ASP A 185 -29.92 -17.51 4.52
C ASP A 185 -28.86 -18.28 5.33
N MET A 186 -28.42 -19.43 4.81
CA MET A 186 -27.40 -20.28 5.41
C MET A 186 -26.47 -20.84 4.36
N VAL A 187 -25.18 -20.95 4.71
CA VAL A 187 -24.16 -21.62 3.92
C VAL A 187 -23.77 -22.95 4.57
N LEU A 188 -23.65 -24.01 3.76
CA LEU A 188 -23.14 -25.30 4.22
C LEU A 188 -21.61 -25.30 4.17
N ALA A 189 -20.95 -25.41 5.33
CA ALA A 189 -19.50 -25.36 5.46
C ALA A 189 -18.99 -26.24 6.60
N ARG A 190 -17.72 -26.64 6.54
CA ARG A 190 -16.98 -27.26 7.66
C ARG A 190 -15.90 -26.33 8.18
N TYR A 191 -15.25 -25.60 7.29
CA TYR A 191 -14.17 -24.68 7.63
C TYR A 191 -14.64 -23.24 7.43
N VAL A 192 -14.24 -22.37 8.34
CA VAL A 192 -14.52 -20.93 8.29
C VAL A 192 -13.23 -20.18 8.56
N ASN A 193 -12.94 -19.20 7.71
CA ASN A 193 -11.82 -18.28 7.87
C ASN A 193 -12.35 -16.87 8.06
N VAL A 194 -11.77 -16.18 9.05
CA VAL A 194 -11.92 -14.74 9.25
C VAL A 194 -10.56 -14.09 9.03
N THR A 195 -10.43 -13.35 7.94
CA THR A 195 -9.21 -12.65 7.55
C THR A 195 -9.37 -11.16 7.75
N PHE A 196 -8.46 -10.50 8.48
CA PHE A 196 -8.53 -9.06 8.72
C PHE A 196 -7.22 -8.37 8.39
N THR A 197 -7.29 -7.12 7.93
CA THR A 197 -6.11 -6.30 7.65
C THR A 197 -5.40 -5.87 8.93
N THR A 198 -4.08 -5.81 8.93
CA THR A 198 -3.25 -5.42 10.09
C THR A 198 -2.25 -4.34 9.68
N ASP A 199 -2.73 -3.12 9.43
CA ASP A 199 -1.88 -2.00 9.01
C ASP A 199 -1.07 -1.39 10.17
N ASP A 200 -1.69 -1.32 11.34
CA ASP A 200 -1.05 -0.96 12.62
C ASP A 200 -1.54 -1.97 13.68
N TRP A 201 -1.66 -1.59 14.96
CA TRP A 201 -2.27 -2.45 15.95
C TRP A 201 -3.74 -2.70 15.65
N VAL A 202 -4.10 -3.98 15.61
CA VAL A 202 -5.48 -4.47 15.49
C VAL A 202 -5.73 -5.45 16.62
N PHE A 203 -6.81 -5.20 17.36
CA PHE A 203 -7.20 -5.95 18.55
C PHE A 203 -8.55 -6.59 18.31
N LEU A 204 -8.66 -7.89 18.59
CA LEU A 204 -9.89 -8.67 18.52
C LEU A 204 -10.05 -9.50 19.80
N ASP A 205 -11.29 -9.72 20.22
CA ASP A 205 -11.64 -10.44 21.45
C ASP A 205 -12.52 -11.66 21.19
N GLU A 206 -13.51 -11.59 20.29
CA GLU A 206 -14.44 -12.70 20.05
C GLU A 206 -14.77 -12.87 18.55
N ILE A 207 -14.83 -14.14 18.12
CA ILE A 207 -15.36 -14.57 16.82
C ILE A 207 -16.48 -15.58 17.04
N GLU A 208 -17.69 -15.23 16.61
CA GLU A 208 -18.86 -16.09 16.72
C GLU A 208 -19.27 -16.62 15.34
N ILE A 209 -19.54 -17.92 15.26
CA ILE A 209 -20.05 -18.58 14.05
C ILE A 209 -21.41 -19.18 14.41
N TRP A 210 -22.49 -18.49 14.08
CA TRP A 210 -23.84 -18.95 14.42
C TRP A 210 -24.41 -19.86 13.34
N GLY A 211 -25.09 -20.92 13.75
CA GLY A 211 -25.69 -21.86 12.83
C GLY A 211 -26.27 -23.09 13.51
N VAL A 212 -26.52 -24.15 12.74
CA VAL A 212 -27.07 -25.41 13.24
C VAL A 212 -26.23 -26.59 12.80
N ASP A 213 -26.25 -27.66 13.58
CA ASP A 213 -25.54 -28.89 13.25
C ASP A 213 -26.17 -29.58 12.03
N GLY A 214 -25.30 -30.10 11.15
CA GLY A 214 -25.72 -30.74 9.91
C GLY A 214 -26.27 -29.77 8.87
N ARG A 215 -27.08 -30.29 7.95
CA ARG A 215 -27.61 -29.55 6.80
C ARG A 215 -29.05 -29.11 7.05
N ALA A 216 -29.25 -27.82 7.29
CA ALA A 216 -30.57 -27.19 7.32
C ALA A 216 -31.20 -27.19 5.91
N PRO A 217 -32.54 -27.24 5.81
CA PRO A 217 -33.23 -27.20 4.51
C PRO A 217 -32.93 -25.94 3.67
N SER A 218 -32.70 -24.79 4.31
CA SER A 218 -32.38 -23.53 3.65
C SER A 218 -30.91 -23.41 3.26
N ALA A 219 -30.02 -24.21 3.85
CA ALA A 219 -28.59 -24.14 3.63
C ALA A 219 -28.20 -24.53 2.18
N LYS A 220 -27.45 -23.65 1.53
CA LYS A 220 -26.89 -23.85 0.20
C LYS A 220 -25.37 -23.91 0.23
N THR A 221 -24.78 -24.46 -0.82
CA THR A 221 -23.33 -24.48 -0.99
C THR A 221 -22.88 -23.20 -1.68
N LEU A 222 -21.80 -22.60 -1.17
CA LEU A 222 -21.09 -21.53 -1.86
C LEU A 222 -20.01 -22.16 -2.77
N PRO A 223 -20.01 -21.88 -4.09
CA PRO A 223 -18.92 -22.27 -4.96
C PRO A 223 -17.59 -21.60 -4.53
N PRO A 224 -16.43 -22.23 -4.77
CA PRO A 224 -15.15 -21.60 -4.49
C PRO A 224 -14.96 -20.32 -5.30
N ASP A 225 -14.08 -19.46 -4.83
CA ASP A 225 -13.66 -18.29 -5.59
C ASP A 225 -13.01 -18.75 -6.89
N GLU A 226 -13.30 -18.05 -7.99
CA GLU A 226 -12.49 -18.22 -9.18
C GLU A 226 -11.04 -17.90 -8.82
N PRO A 227 -10.06 -18.69 -9.28
CA PRO A 227 -8.66 -18.39 -9.00
C PRO A 227 -8.41 -16.95 -9.46
N ALA A 228 -8.11 -16.06 -8.51
CA ALA A 228 -7.66 -14.73 -8.85
C ALA A 228 -6.50 -14.90 -9.83
N ALA A 229 -6.56 -14.23 -10.98
CA ALA A 229 -5.42 -14.19 -11.87
C ALA A 229 -4.21 -13.77 -11.01
N PRO A 230 -3.10 -14.52 -11.00
CA PRO A 230 -1.94 -14.13 -10.23
C PRO A 230 -1.31 -12.94 -10.95
N GLU A 231 -1.89 -11.76 -10.79
CA GLU A 231 -1.21 -10.51 -11.08
C GLU A 231 -0.26 -10.27 -9.92
N GLN A 232 0.88 -10.97 -9.94
CA GLN A 232 2.10 -10.39 -9.44
C GLN A 232 2.51 -9.39 -10.52
N PRO A 233 2.24 -8.08 -10.37
CA PRO A 233 2.57 -7.09 -11.39
C PRO A 233 4.09 -7.08 -11.73
N GLY A 234 4.92 -7.79 -10.95
CA GLY A 234 6.35 -7.66 -10.99
C GLY A 234 6.77 -6.39 -10.28
N TYR A 235 8.05 -6.02 -10.33
CA TYR A 235 8.46 -4.71 -9.84
C TYR A 235 7.89 -3.60 -10.74
N LEU A 236 7.73 -2.40 -10.17
CA LEU A 236 7.51 -1.19 -10.96
C LEU A 236 8.66 -1.03 -11.95
N GLN A 237 8.37 -1.14 -13.25
CA GLN A 237 9.37 -0.91 -14.28
C GLN A 237 9.56 0.59 -14.52
N PRO A 238 10.78 1.03 -14.89
CA PRO A 238 10.96 2.37 -15.45
C PRO A 238 10.10 2.56 -16.71
N GLY A 239 9.38 3.67 -16.79
CA GLY A 239 8.44 3.94 -17.87
C GLY A 239 7.62 5.19 -17.62
N GLU A 240 6.44 5.29 -18.25
CA GLU A 240 5.59 6.48 -18.13
C GLU A 240 5.27 6.84 -16.67
N ALA A 241 4.96 5.84 -15.84
CA ALA A 241 4.64 6.02 -14.43
C ALA A 241 5.77 6.66 -13.61
N THR A 242 7.03 6.42 -14.00
CA THR A 242 8.23 6.96 -13.33
C THR A 242 8.83 8.16 -14.06
N ALA A 243 8.11 8.76 -15.02
CA ALA A 243 8.65 9.76 -15.95
C ALA A 243 9.91 9.29 -16.71
N GLY A 244 10.01 7.98 -16.94
CA GLY A 244 11.15 7.31 -17.55
C GLY A 244 12.34 7.09 -16.62
N ILE A 245 12.28 7.55 -15.37
CA ILE A 245 13.39 7.44 -14.40
C ILE A 245 13.62 5.96 -14.07
N ARG A 246 14.89 5.54 -14.15
CA ARG A 246 15.35 4.19 -13.77
C ARG A 246 15.98 4.18 -12.38
N SER A 247 16.73 5.23 -12.05
CA SER A 247 17.55 5.35 -10.86
C SER A 247 17.49 6.78 -10.30
N LEU A 248 16.66 6.97 -9.28
CA LEU A 248 16.39 8.25 -8.61
C LEU A 248 17.31 8.45 -7.41
N ALA A 249 18.25 9.39 -7.48
CA ALA A 249 19.09 9.76 -6.34
C ALA A 249 18.39 10.77 -5.43
N LEU A 250 18.37 10.53 -4.12
CA LEU A 250 17.84 11.46 -3.14
C LEU A 250 18.95 12.42 -2.68
N LEU A 251 18.76 13.70 -2.97
CA LEU A 251 19.63 14.79 -2.55
C LEU A 251 18.87 15.66 -1.56
N TYR A 252 19.13 15.49 -0.26
CA TYR A 252 18.46 16.30 0.74
C TYR A 252 18.96 17.74 0.64
N ASN A 253 18.04 18.71 0.50
CA ASN A 253 18.32 20.13 0.38
C ASN A 253 17.52 21.00 1.39
N GLY A 254 17.05 20.40 2.48
CA GLY A 254 16.50 21.15 3.62
C GLY A 254 17.56 21.97 4.35
N TRP A 255 17.15 22.69 5.40
CA TRP A 255 18.08 23.43 6.24
C TRP A 255 18.88 22.48 7.14
N ASN A 256 20.17 22.76 7.25
CA ASN A 256 21.07 22.11 8.19
C ASN A 256 22.13 23.12 8.67
N ALA A 257 22.38 23.16 9.98
CA ALA A 257 23.33 24.10 10.58
C ALA A 257 24.77 23.95 10.07
N SER A 258 25.16 22.75 9.60
CA SER A 258 26.49 22.48 9.04
C SER A 258 26.61 22.84 7.55
N GLY A 259 25.57 23.42 6.93
CA GLY A 259 25.54 23.74 5.50
C GLY A 259 25.29 22.53 4.60
N PHE A 260 25.04 21.34 5.19
CA PHE A 260 24.59 20.18 4.44
C PHE A 260 23.28 20.48 3.69
N GLY A 261 23.19 20.02 2.45
CA GLY A 261 22.03 20.23 1.58
C GLY A 261 22.07 21.54 0.80
N ASN A 262 23.19 22.25 0.78
CA ASN A 262 23.45 23.28 -0.22
C ASN A 262 24.25 22.64 -1.36
N TRP A 263 23.57 22.26 -2.43
CA TRP A 263 24.20 21.55 -3.54
C TRP A 263 24.83 22.53 -4.51
N THR A 264 25.98 22.14 -5.05
CA THR A 264 26.72 22.91 -6.07
C THR A 264 26.96 22.01 -7.27
N LYS A 265 27.17 22.59 -8.44
CA LYS A 265 27.51 21.81 -9.64
C LYS A 265 28.62 20.79 -9.36
N PRO A 266 29.80 21.16 -8.79
CA PRO A 266 30.84 20.18 -8.50
C PRO A 266 30.40 19.07 -7.53
N SER A 267 29.53 19.34 -6.54
CA SER A 267 29.07 18.28 -5.63
C SER A 267 28.02 17.36 -6.27
N ILE A 268 27.28 17.84 -7.29
CA ILE A 268 26.27 17.05 -8.02
C ILE A 268 26.89 16.18 -9.13
N MET A 269 28.00 16.60 -9.75
CA MET A 269 28.63 15.87 -10.87
C MET A 269 28.74 14.34 -10.66
N PRO A 270 29.20 13.82 -9.50
CA PRO A 270 29.35 12.37 -9.30
C PRO A 270 28.03 11.59 -9.22
N TYR A 271 26.89 12.27 -9.10
CA TYR A 271 25.57 11.65 -9.08
C TYR A 271 25.03 11.50 -10.52
N LEU A 272 25.19 12.51 -11.38
CA LEU A 272 24.73 12.43 -12.76
C LEU A 272 25.69 11.65 -13.65
N GLY A 273 26.99 11.77 -13.42
CA GLY A 273 28.03 11.10 -14.18
C GLY A 273 28.94 10.26 -13.28
N TYR A 274 29.26 9.06 -13.72
CA TYR A 274 30.24 8.21 -13.06
C TYR A 274 31.65 8.80 -13.22
N GLU A 275 32.28 9.16 -12.11
CA GLU A 275 33.68 9.59 -12.06
C GLU A 275 34.61 8.38 -11.89
N ASN A 276 35.56 8.17 -12.81
CA ASN A 276 36.56 7.11 -12.71
C ASN A 276 37.63 7.42 -11.63
N ALA A 277 38.64 6.56 -11.47
CA ALA A 277 39.66 6.73 -10.44
C ALA A 277 40.54 7.99 -10.64
N SER A 278 40.64 8.51 -11.86
CA SER A 278 41.28 9.80 -12.17
C SER A 278 40.38 11.02 -11.96
N GLY A 279 39.11 10.82 -11.58
CA GLY A 279 38.13 11.90 -11.40
C GLY A 279 37.49 12.39 -12.70
N GLU A 280 37.66 11.65 -13.80
CA GLU A 280 37.06 11.96 -15.09
C GLU A 280 35.65 11.37 -15.18
N THR A 281 34.71 12.15 -15.71
CA THR A 281 33.34 11.68 -15.98
C THR A 281 33.33 10.82 -17.24
N VAL A 282 33.03 9.52 -17.10
CA VAL A 282 33.17 8.55 -18.22
C VAL A 282 31.89 7.83 -18.62
N ASP A 283 30.83 7.90 -17.81
CA ASP A 283 29.50 7.36 -18.14
C ASP A 283 28.41 8.10 -17.35
N LEU A 284 27.14 7.88 -17.68
CA LEU A 284 26.00 8.31 -16.87
C LEU A 284 25.81 7.40 -15.65
N LEU A 285 25.36 7.97 -14.53
CA LEU A 285 25.03 7.24 -13.31
C LEU A 285 23.53 7.31 -13.00
N PHE A 286 23.06 8.32 -12.26
CA PHE A 286 21.64 8.49 -11.94
C PHE A 286 20.95 9.34 -13.01
N ASP A 287 19.77 8.91 -13.48
CA ASP A 287 18.99 9.62 -14.49
C ASP A 287 17.90 10.51 -13.88
N GLY A 288 17.60 10.36 -12.59
CA GLY A 288 16.71 11.24 -11.83
C GLY A 288 17.33 11.71 -10.52
N VAL A 289 16.96 12.91 -10.09
CA VAL A 289 17.27 13.48 -8.77
C VAL A 289 15.99 13.90 -8.07
N LEU A 290 15.84 13.51 -6.81
CA LEU A 290 14.81 13.98 -5.90
C LEU A 290 15.42 14.98 -4.91
N PHE A 291 14.95 16.24 -4.94
CA PHE A 291 15.25 17.23 -3.90
C PHE A 291 14.16 17.20 -2.82
N LEU A 292 14.60 17.07 -1.56
CA LEU A 292 13.72 17.04 -0.39
C LEU A 292 14.40 17.58 0.88
N GLY A 293 13.63 18.02 1.86
CA GLY A 293 14.17 18.55 3.11
C GLY A 293 13.30 18.16 4.31
N LEU A 294 13.93 17.99 5.49
CA LEU A 294 13.18 17.67 6.71
C LEU A 294 12.82 18.91 7.53
N ASN A 295 13.66 19.95 7.50
CA ASN A 295 13.48 21.13 8.33
C ASN A 295 13.75 22.42 7.57
N ALA A 296 13.10 23.49 7.99
CA ALA A 296 13.40 24.87 7.64
C ALA A 296 14.39 25.51 8.63
N PRO A 297 14.94 26.72 8.35
CA PRO A 297 15.80 27.44 9.29
C PRO A 297 15.13 27.76 10.62
N SER A 298 13.80 27.88 10.62
CA SER A 298 12.98 28.02 11.82
C SER A 298 12.98 26.78 12.73
N THR A 299 13.63 25.69 12.29
CA THR A 299 13.64 24.34 12.91
C THR A 299 12.27 23.63 12.88
N ARG A 300 11.27 24.24 12.24
CA ARG A 300 10.00 23.58 11.96
C ARG A 300 10.18 22.53 10.87
N SER A 301 9.44 21.44 11.05
CA SER A 301 9.53 20.22 10.25
C SER A 301 8.60 20.28 9.05
N PHE A 302 9.11 19.85 7.91
CA PHE A 302 8.30 19.56 6.72
C PHE A 302 7.61 18.20 6.83
N ALA A 303 8.08 17.30 7.70
CA ALA A 303 7.56 15.94 7.87
C ALA A 303 6.42 15.86 8.91
N GLU A 304 5.86 14.67 9.13
CA GLU A 304 4.79 14.43 10.11
C GLU A 304 5.21 14.69 11.57
N SER A 305 6.51 14.54 11.87
CA SER A 305 7.06 14.62 13.22
C SER A 305 7.71 15.99 13.48
N GLY A 306 7.82 16.38 14.76
CA GLY A 306 8.35 17.68 15.15
C GLY A 306 7.31 18.80 15.12
N THR A 307 7.78 20.05 15.25
CA THR A 307 6.91 21.23 15.17
C THR A 307 6.49 21.46 13.72
N PRO A 308 5.19 21.49 13.39
CA PRO A 308 4.74 21.68 12.00
C PRO A 308 5.25 22.99 11.37
N SER A 309 5.71 22.90 10.13
CA SER A 309 6.07 24.06 9.30
C SER A 309 4.86 24.89 8.89
N ASN A 310 5.09 26.18 8.63
CA ASN A 310 4.09 27.12 8.14
C ASN A 310 4.41 27.57 6.69
N LYS A 311 3.58 28.45 6.13
CA LYS A 311 3.71 28.98 4.76
C LYS A 311 5.07 29.63 4.52
N GLU A 312 5.64 30.38 5.48
CA GLU A 312 6.94 31.02 5.33
C GLU A 312 8.07 29.99 5.18
N ASP A 313 8.00 28.87 5.92
CA ASP A 313 8.96 27.79 5.79
C ASP A 313 8.86 27.10 4.41
N TRP A 314 7.62 26.90 3.93
CA TRP A 314 7.36 26.29 2.63
C TRP A 314 7.83 27.21 1.50
N GLN A 315 7.58 28.51 1.64
CA GLN A 315 8.06 29.56 0.74
C GLN A 315 9.59 29.60 0.73
N TRP A 316 10.24 29.61 1.89
CA TRP A 316 11.70 29.56 1.99
C TRP A 316 12.30 28.36 1.25
N TYR A 317 11.68 27.19 1.37
CA TYR A 317 12.17 25.99 0.69
C TYR A 317 12.08 26.11 -0.83
N LEU A 318 10.97 26.66 -1.35
CA LEU A 318 10.81 26.95 -2.77
C LEU A 318 11.82 28.00 -3.23
N ASP A 319 11.96 29.10 -2.49
CA ASP A 319 12.89 30.19 -2.82
C ASP A 319 14.33 29.70 -2.87
N LYS A 320 14.76 28.89 -1.90
CA LYS A 320 16.09 28.27 -1.89
C LYS A 320 16.29 27.35 -3.09
N THR A 321 15.33 26.46 -3.35
CA THR A 321 15.47 25.41 -4.37
C THR A 321 15.50 26.00 -5.78
N PHE A 322 14.72 27.06 -6.03
CA PHE A 322 14.57 27.72 -7.33
C PHE A 322 15.35 29.04 -7.48
N ALA A 323 16.15 29.44 -6.48
CA ALA A 323 16.98 30.63 -6.59
C ALA A 323 17.86 30.59 -7.87
N PRO A 324 18.26 31.74 -8.43
CA PRO A 324 19.13 31.78 -9.61
C PRO A 324 20.42 30.95 -9.49
N ASP A 325 20.96 30.84 -8.27
CA ASP A 325 22.11 30.01 -7.87
C ASP A 325 21.72 28.84 -6.95
N GLY A 326 20.43 28.53 -6.86
CA GLY A 326 19.86 27.48 -6.02
C GLY A 326 20.09 26.06 -6.55
N ASP A 327 19.60 25.07 -5.79
CA ASP A 327 19.91 23.65 -6.01
C ASP A 327 19.53 23.15 -7.42
N LEU A 328 18.40 23.61 -7.99
CA LEU A 328 17.99 23.23 -9.34
C LEU A 328 18.83 23.88 -10.43
N SER A 329 19.27 25.13 -10.24
CA SER A 329 20.21 25.79 -11.14
C SER A 329 21.55 25.04 -11.17
N GLN A 330 22.06 24.68 -9.98
CA GLN A 330 23.28 23.88 -9.84
C GLN A 330 23.14 22.48 -10.46
N LEU A 331 21.97 21.85 -10.33
CA LEU A 331 21.66 20.57 -11.00
C LEU A 331 21.66 20.72 -12.53
N ASN A 332 21.04 21.78 -13.06
CA ASN A 332 21.02 22.05 -14.50
C ASN A 332 22.43 22.25 -15.05
N GLU A 333 23.27 23.04 -14.39
CA GLU A 333 24.65 23.23 -14.82
C GLU A 333 25.49 21.94 -14.76
N ALA A 334 25.25 21.08 -13.74
CA ALA A 334 25.87 19.77 -13.68
C ALA A 334 25.42 18.87 -14.84
N ALA A 335 24.14 18.87 -15.19
CA ALA A 335 23.62 18.10 -16.33
C ALA A 335 24.22 18.58 -17.67
N VAL A 336 24.36 19.90 -17.86
CA VAL A 336 25.06 20.49 -19.01
C VAL A 336 26.50 19.98 -19.10
N GLU A 337 27.23 20.02 -17.98
CA GLU A 337 28.64 19.66 -17.95
C GLU A 337 28.86 18.15 -18.15
N VAL A 338 28.06 17.29 -17.50
CA VAL A 338 28.08 15.84 -17.73
C VAL A 338 27.77 15.52 -19.20
N GLY A 339 26.70 16.11 -19.76
CA GLY A 339 26.34 15.91 -21.16
C GLY A 339 27.47 16.31 -22.10
N THR A 340 28.12 17.45 -21.86
CA THR A 340 29.25 17.94 -22.65
C THR A 340 30.46 16.99 -22.56
N ARG A 341 30.85 16.55 -21.36
CA ARG A 341 31.99 15.64 -21.15
C ARG A 341 31.78 14.28 -21.83
N LEU A 342 30.54 13.81 -21.89
CA LEU A 342 30.16 12.54 -22.52
C LEU A 342 29.83 12.67 -24.02
N GLY A 343 30.02 13.85 -24.62
CA GLY A 343 29.72 14.08 -26.03
C GLY A 343 28.22 14.07 -26.39
N ASN A 344 27.34 14.25 -25.40
CA ASN A 344 25.89 14.35 -25.56
C ASN A 344 25.36 15.63 -24.87
N PRO A 345 25.58 16.83 -25.45
CA PRO A 345 25.16 18.11 -24.85
C PRO A 345 23.64 18.25 -24.71
N SER A 346 22.85 17.45 -25.45
CA SER A 346 21.39 17.40 -25.34
C SER A 346 20.88 16.49 -24.20
N HIS A 347 21.77 15.83 -23.46
CA HIS A 347 21.39 14.99 -22.34
C HIS A 347 20.59 15.80 -21.30
N LYS A 348 19.53 15.19 -20.76
CA LYS A 348 18.72 15.76 -19.69
C LYS A 348 18.56 14.82 -18.51
N ALA A 349 18.79 15.35 -17.31
CA ALA A 349 18.44 14.70 -16.05
C ALA A 349 16.99 15.03 -15.68
N LYS A 350 16.31 14.12 -14.97
CA LYS A 350 14.96 14.36 -14.46
C LYS A 350 15.02 14.90 -13.03
N ALA A 351 14.15 15.86 -12.70
CA ALA A 351 14.03 16.40 -11.35
C ALA A 351 12.66 16.06 -10.75
N VAL A 352 12.67 15.57 -9.51
CA VAL A 352 11.48 15.37 -8.67
C VAL A 352 11.62 16.28 -7.45
N LEU A 353 10.55 16.96 -7.06
CA LEU A 353 10.57 17.91 -5.93
C LEU A 353 9.62 17.48 -4.82
N MET A 354 10.02 17.65 -3.58
CA MET A 354 9.20 17.35 -2.42
C MET A 354 7.92 18.20 -2.34
N ILE A 355 6.85 17.61 -1.83
CA ILE A 355 5.67 18.26 -1.26
C ILE A 355 5.76 18.08 0.26
N PRO A 356 5.91 19.18 1.04
CA PRO A 356 5.89 19.12 2.50
C PRO A 356 4.56 18.57 3.03
N TYR A 357 4.59 17.96 4.21
CA TYR A 357 3.40 17.39 4.83
C TYR A 357 2.51 18.49 5.47
N PRO A 358 1.24 18.63 5.03
CA PRO A 358 0.29 19.58 5.61
C PRO A 358 -0.24 19.02 6.93
N SER A 359 0.51 19.20 8.02
CA SER A 359 0.20 18.58 9.31
C SER A 359 -1.17 18.99 9.85
N PHE A 360 -2.01 18.01 10.20
CA PHE A 360 -3.31 18.22 10.87
C PHE A 360 -3.21 18.80 12.29
N LYS A 361 -2.00 19.20 12.72
CA LYS A 361 -1.70 19.86 13.99
C LYS A 361 -1.28 21.32 13.82
N GLN A 362 -1.08 21.79 12.58
CA GLN A 362 -0.70 23.18 12.30
C GLN A 362 -1.90 24.10 12.54
N SER A 363 -1.78 25.07 13.45
CA SER A 363 -2.87 26.00 13.79
C SER A 363 -2.76 27.37 13.13
N ASP A 364 -1.58 27.73 12.64
CA ASP A 364 -1.31 29.04 12.03
C ASP A 364 -0.35 28.86 10.85
N PHE A 365 -0.88 28.35 9.74
CA PHE A 365 -0.08 28.10 8.54
C PHE A 365 0.26 29.39 7.79
N GLY A 366 -0.67 30.33 7.70
CA GLY A 366 -0.60 31.52 6.86
C GLY A 366 -1.68 31.51 5.77
N ASP A 367 -2.00 32.68 5.24
CA ASP A 367 -3.01 32.89 4.20
C ASP A 367 -2.44 32.53 2.80
N VAL A 368 -3.05 31.56 2.12
CA VAL A 368 -2.62 31.09 0.79
C VAL A 368 -3.57 31.45 -0.34
N ASP A 369 -4.79 31.92 -0.05
CA ASP A 369 -5.80 32.27 -1.05
C ASP A 369 -6.18 33.76 -1.06
N GLY A 370 -5.61 34.55 -0.15
CA GLY A 370 -5.76 35.99 -0.06
C GLY A 370 -7.04 36.44 0.62
N ASP A 371 -7.73 35.55 1.35
CA ASP A 371 -8.97 35.88 2.06
C ASP A 371 -8.74 36.66 3.37
N GLY A 372 -7.48 36.85 3.77
CA GLY A 372 -7.06 37.57 4.97
C GLY A 372 -7.05 36.72 6.25
N ALA A 373 -7.30 35.41 6.15
CA ALA A 373 -7.26 34.46 7.27
C ALA A 373 -6.13 33.44 7.11
N THR A 374 -5.55 33.03 8.24
CA THR A 374 -4.54 31.96 8.26
C THR A 374 -5.22 30.60 8.08
N GLU A 375 -4.61 29.71 7.30
CA GLU A 375 -5.10 28.34 7.21
C GLU A 375 -4.78 27.56 8.49
N ASN A 376 -5.77 27.45 9.37
CA ASN A 376 -5.69 26.55 10.52
C ASN A 376 -5.99 25.12 10.05
N MET A 377 -5.03 24.20 10.13
CA MET A 377 -5.20 22.78 9.78
C MET A 377 -5.39 21.90 11.01
N ASN A 378 -5.50 22.51 12.20
CA ASN A 378 -5.61 21.79 13.44
C ASN A 378 -7.01 21.23 13.62
N GLN A 379 -7.16 19.95 13.29
CA GLN A 379 -8.47 19.28 13.27
C GLN A 379 -9.14 19.21 14.64
N THR A 380 -8.38 19.34 15.74
CA THR A 380 -8.94 19.37 17.10
C THR A 380 -9.43 20.76 17.50
N GLN A 381 -9.02 21.80 16.79
CA GLN A 381 -9.43 23.18 17.05
C GLN A 381 -10.63 23.59 16.19
N ILE A 382 -10.66 23.17 14.91
CA ILE A 382 -11.65 23.66 13.94
C ILE A 382 -12.54 22.57 13.33
N GLY A 383 -12.37 21.31 13.73
CA GLY A 383 -13.11 20.17 13.19
C GLY A 383 -12.48 19.58 11.92
N TYR A 384 -12.94 18.38 11.55
CA TYR A 384 -12.32 17.56 10.50
C TYR A 384 -12.49 18.15 9.10
N ASP A 385 -13.70 18.56 8.73
CA ASP A 385 -14.00 19.06 7.37
C ASP A 385 -13.25 20.37 7.08
N ALA A 386 -13.29 21.32 8.02
CA ALA A 386 -12.61 22.61 7.86
C ALA A 386 -11.08 22.45 7.82
N ALA A 387 -10.51 21.60 8.68
CA ALA A 387 -9.08 21.30 8.64
C ALA A 387 -8.67 20.64 7.32
N TYR A 388 -9.47 19.71 6.79
CA TYR A 388 -9.21 19.07 5.50
C TYR A 388 -9.20 20.07 4.35
N GLU A 389 -10.19 20.96 4.27
CA GLU A 389 -10.21 22.00 3.23
C GLU A 389 -9.00 22.94 3.34
N ASN A 390 -8.61 23.34 4.54
CA ASN A 390 -7.42 24.18 4.75
C ASN A 390 -6.12 23.46 4.33
N ARG A 391 -6.02 22.15 4.57
CA ARG A 391 -4.90 21.33 4.06
C ARG A 391 -4.90 21.27 2.53
N ARG A 392 -6.07 21.14 1.88
CA ARG A 392 -6.20 21.16 0.41
C ARG A 392 -5.79 22.50 -0.20
N LYS A 393 -6.13 23.62 0.44
CA LYS A 393 -5.69 24.96 0.01
C LYS A 393 -4.17 25.10 0.04
N ALA A 394 -3.52 24.71 1.14
CA ALA A 394 -2.07 24.78 1.26
C ALA A 394 -1.34 23.88 0.24
N ILE A 395 -1.83 22.65 0.02
CA ILE A 395 -1.29 21.77 -1.02
C ILE A 395 -1.46 22.38 -2.41
N ARG A 396 -2.65 22.90 -2.74
CA ARG A 396 -2.91 23.54 -4.03
C ARG A 396 -1.96 24.71 -4.28
N TRP A 397 -1.79 25.56 -3.27
CA TRP A 397 -0.86 26.68 -3.32
C TRP A 397 0.57 26.20 -3.57
N TYR A 398 1.07 25.27 -2.77
CA TYR A 398 2.45 24.79 -2.89
C TYR A 398 2.73 24.11 -4.23
N VAL A 399 1.83 23.22 -4.67
CA VAL A 399 1.97 22.52 -5.96
C VAL A 399 1.93 23.52 -7.12
N GLY A 400 0.99 24.48 -7.09
CA GLY A 400 0.90 25.53 -8.09
C GLY A 400 2.17 26.39 -8.16
N GLU A 401 2.69 26.80 -7.01
CA GLU A 401 3.93 27.56 -6.89
C GLU A 401 5.16 26.80 -7.41
N ALA A 402 5.29 25.50 -7.08
CA ALA A 402 6.39 24.67 -7.57
C ALA A 402 6.34 24.50 -9.10
N ILE A 403 5.16 24.23 -9.67
CA ILE A 403 4.97 24.08 -11.12
C ILE A 403 5.22 25.41 -11.84
N TRP A 404 4.72 26.52 -11.31
CA TRP A 404 4.94 27.84 -11.90
C TRP A 404 6.43 28.18 -11.93
N ARG A 405 7.15 28.06 -10.80
CA ARG A 405 8.60 28.30 -10.73
C ARG A 405 9.40 27.38 -11.66
N TRP A 406 9.00 26.11 -11.77
CA TRP A 406 9.62 25.18 -12.71
C TRP A 406 9.54 25.66 -14.16
N ASN A 407 8.33 26.06 -14.58
CA ASN A 407 8.11 26.52 -15.95
C ASN A 407 8.82 27.85 -16.24
N ASP A 408 8.83 28.77 -15.27
CA ASP A 408 9.51 30.07 -15.38
C ASP A 408 11.03 29.93 -15.50
N ALA A 409 11.63 29.02 -14.72
CA ALA A 409 13.07 28.80 -14.71
C ALA A 409 13.63 28.26 -16.04
N ALA A 410 12.81 27.60 -16.86
CA ALA A 410 13.14 27.17 -18.22
C ALA A 410 14.50 26.45 -18.37
N TYR A 411 14.79 25.51 -17.45
CA TYR A 411 16.06 24.76 -17.42
C TYR A 411 16.37 24.05 -18.75
N SER A 412 17.58 24.23 -19.27
CA SER A 412 17.99 23.72 -20.58
C SER A 412 18.18 22.20 -20.61
N ASN A 413 18.71 21.63 -19.51
CA ASN A 413 19.16 20.24 -19.42
C ASN A 413 18.46 19.47 -18.32
N LEU A 414 17.30 19.97 -17.86
CA LEU A 414 16.43 19.24 -16.96
C LEU A 414 15.06 18.96 -17.59
N GLU A 415 14.44 17.89 -17.09
CA GLU A 415 13.04 17.54 -17.36
C GLU A 415 12.29 17.41 -16.03
N PHE A 416 11.04 17.84 -16.02
CA PHE A 416 10.20 17.69 -14.84
C PHE A 416 9.78 16.23 -14.72
N GLY A 417 10.26 15.55 -13.69
CA GLY A 417 9.83 14.19 -13.35
C GLY A 417 8.52 14.21 -12.59
N GLY A 418 8.37 15.13 -11.63
CA GLY A 418 7.15 15.30 -10.87
C GLY A 418 7.38 15.74 -9.44
N LEU A 419 6.46 15.36 -8.55
CA LEU A 419 6.47 15.75 -7.14
C LEU A 419 6.39 14.54 -6.22
N TYR A 420 7.03 14.64 -5.05
CA TYR A 420 7.20 13.57 -4.07
C TYR A 420 6.45 13.88 -2.77
N TRP A 421 5.55 13.00 -2.34
CA TRP A 421 4.87 13.14 -1.04
C TRP A 421 5.80 12.79 0.11
N LEU A 422 6.11 13.75 0.99
CA LEU A 422 7.13 13.56 2.02
C LEU A 422 6.75 12.56 3.11
N SER A 423 5.48 12.43 3.46
CA SER A 423 5.04 11.50 4.50
C SER A 423 5.17 10.05 4.01
N GLU A 424 5.82 9.21 4.81
CA GLU A 424 6.24 7.85 4.41
C GLU A 424 5.20 6.76 4.78
N LYS A 425 3.97 7.17 5.10
CA LYS A 425 2.83 6.32 5.49
C LYS A 425 1.52 7.10 5.36
N VAL A 426 0.38 6.41 5.28
CA VAL A 426 -0.92 7.07 5.50
C VAL A 426 -1.13 7.28 7.01
N ASN A 427 -1.33 8.53 7.42
CA ASN A 427 -1.59 8.86 8.82
C ASN A 427 -3.06 8.60 9.20
N LEU A 428 -3.33 7.47 9.86
CA LEU A 428 -4.68 7.06 10.26
C LEU A 428 -5.37 7.99 11.28
N SER A 429 -4.61 8.86 11.95
CA SER A 429 -5.14 9.85 12.89
C SER A 429 -5.52 11.18 12.23
N ALA A 430 -5.07 11.43 11.01
CA ALA A 430 -5.46 12.60 10.24
C ALA A 430 -6.78 12.31 9.51
N ALA A 431 -7.77 13.20 9.68
CA ALA A 431 -9.03 13.04 8.95
C ALA A 431 -8.82 13.23 7.44
N TYR A 432 -9.49 12.39 6.65
CA TYR A 432 -9.50 12.42 5.18
C TYR A 432 -8.10 12.33 4.53
N GLU A 433 -7.19 11.59 5.16
CA GLU A 433 -5.79 11.51 4.72
C GLU A 433 -5.65 10.89 3.32
N GLU A 434 -6.37 9.81 3.02
CA GLU A 434 -6.31 9.18 1.70
C GLU A 434 -6.87 10.09 0.62
N GLU A 435 -7.97 10.77 0.92
CA GLU A 435 -8.61 11.71 0.01
C GLU A 435 -7.70 12.91 -0.26
N LEU A 436 -6.93 13.36 0.73
CA LEU A 436 -5.93 14.42 0.54
C LEU A 436 -4.78 13.96 -0.35
N ILE A 437 -4.28 12.73 -0.16
CA ILE A 437 -3.24 12.14 -0.99
C ILE A 437 -3.72 12.00 -2.44
N ALA A 438 -4.92 11.46 -2.65
CA ALA A 438 -5.52 11.30 -3.98
C ALA A 438 -5.75 12.66 -4.67
N TYR A 439 -6.24 13.66 -3.93
CA TYR A 439 -6.38 15.03 -4.39
C TYR A 439 -5.02 15.63 -4.82
N THR A 440 -3.97 15.41 -4.01
CA THR A 440 -2.61 15.86 -4.31
C THR A 440 -2.11 15.24 -5.61
N GLY A 441 -2.26 13.93 -5.79
CA GLY A 441 -1.89 13.25 -7.03
C GLY A 441 -2.61 13.80 -8.27
N GLY A 442 -3.89 14.17 -8.12
CA GLY A 442 -4.64 14.88 -9.16
C GLY A 442 -3.97 16.18 -9.60
N LEU A 443 -3.62 17.05 -8.64
CA LEU A 443 -2.94 18.32 -8.91
C LEU A 443 -1.57 18.13 -9.58
N VAL A 444 -0.79 17.13 -9.14
CA VAL A 444 0.53 16.83 -9.73
C VAL A 444 0.40 16.43 -11.20
N ARG A 445 -0.60 15.61 -11.55
CA ARG A 445 -0.87 15.20 -12.93
C ARG A 445 -1.41 16.34 -13.79
N GLU A 446 -2.29 17.19 -13.24
CA GLU A 446 -2.74 18.42 -13.90
C GLU A 446 -1.55 19.34 -14.25
N GLY A 447 -0.53 19.37 -13.38
CA GLY A 447 0.74 20.04 -13.61
C GLY A 447 1.70 19.37 -14.60
N GLY A 448 1.32 18.22 -15.18
CA GLY A 448 2.13 17.44 -16.11
C GLY A 448 3.18 16.52 -15.47
N GLY A 449 3.22 16.42 -14.14
CA GLY A 449 4.19 15.59 -13.40
C GLY A 449 3.73 14.15 -13.15
N ARG A 450 4.56 13.39 -12.44
CA ARG A 450 4.21 12.12 -11.78
C ARG A 450 4.26 12.27 -10.27
N PHE A 451 3.36 11.59 -9.56
CA PHE A 451 3.27 11.64 -8.11
C PHE A 451 4.06 10.48 -7.48
N PHE A 452 5.17 10.81 -6.83
CA PHE A 452 6.11 9.85 -6.26
C PHE A 452 5.88 9.63 -4.76
N TRP A 453 6.17 8.40 -4.31
CA TRP A 453 6.16 8.05 -2.90
C TRP A 453 7.22 7.02 -2.54
N ILE A 454 7.74 7.11 -1.32
CA ILE A 454 8.80 6.25 -0.81
C ILE A 454 8.39 5.89 0.62
N PRO A 455 7.54 4.86 0.80
CA PRO A 455 7.07 4.47 2.12
C PRO A 455 8.14 3.71 2.90
N THR A 456 8.13 3.93 4.22
CA THR A 456 8.87 3.07 5.18
C THR A 456 8.45 1.60 5.04
N PHE A 457 9.28 0.69 5.55
CA PHE A 457 8.96 -0.73 5.50
C PHE A 457 7.65 -1.04 6.22
N GLU A 458 6.68 -1.57 5.48
CA GLU A 458 5.30 -1.76 5.96
C GLU A 458 4.65 -0.46 6.45
N GLY A 459 5.04 0.67 5.85
CA GLY A 459 4.39 1.95 6.04
C GLY A 459 2.90 1.81 5.83
N THR A 460 2.12 2.36 6.76
CA THR A 460 0.67 2.21 6.79
C THR A 460 0.12 2.50 5.40
N ARG A 461 -0.61 1.53 4.88
CA ARG A 461 -1.29 1.60 3.60
C ARG A 461 -0.40 1.63 2.33
N PHE A 462 0.79 1.04 2.33
CA PHE A 462 1.67 1.01 1.14
C PHE A 462 1.13 0.17 -0.05
N TRP A 463 0.49 -0.97 0.22
CA TRP A 463 -0.03 -1.93 -0.76
C TRP A 463 -1.16 -1.47 -1.71
N ARG A 464 -1.73 -0.27 -1.52
CA ARG A 464 -2.86 0.36 -2.23
C ARG A 464 -2.41 1.68 -2.84
N TRP A 465 -1.10 1.87 -3.02
CA TRP A 465 -0.54 3.11 -3.55
C TRP A 465 -1.20 3.60 -4.84
N LYS A 466 -1.65 2.68 -5.71
CA LYS A 466 -2.39 3.00 -6.93
C LYS A 466 -3.75 3.64 -6.62
N GLU A 467 -4.48 3.10 -5.66
CA GLU A 467 -5.78 3.62 -5.23
C GLU A 467 -5.64 4.96 -4.49
N LEU A 468 -4.53 5.13 -3.77
CA LEU A 468 -4.14 6.43 -3.18
C LEU A 468 -3.77 7.47 -4.23
N GLY A 469 -3.55 7.07 -5.49
CA GLY A 469 -3.29 7.98 -6.60
C GLY A 469 -1.82 8.30 -6.85
N PHE A 470 -0.89 7.54 -6.28
CA PHE A 470 0.53 7.63 -6.64
C PHE A 470 0.79 7.02 -8.02
N ASP A 471 1.76 7.55 -8.75
CA ASP A 471 2.19 7.04 -10.05
C ASP A 471 3.45 6.17 -9.92
N ALA A 472 4.38 6.53 -9.04
CA ALA A 472 5.60 5.77 -8.82
C ALA A 472 5.95 5.61 -7.34
N VAL A 473 6.27 4.38 -6.94
CA VAL A 473 6.60 4.04 -5.55
C VAL A 473 7.90 3.26 -5.47
N ALA A 474 8.74 3.53 -4.48
CA ALA A 474 9.89 2.70 -4.11
C ALA A 474 9.84 2.36 -2.61
N MET A 475 9.74 1.08 -2.27
CA MET A 475 9.69 0.64 -0.87
C MET A 475 11.06 0.77 -0.21
N GLN A 476 11.11 1.39 0.97
CA GLN A 476 12.29 1.40 1.84
C GLN A 476 12.36 0.12 2.67
N PRO A 477 13.42 -0.70 2.58
CA PRO A 477 13.60 -1.83 3.50
C PRO A 477 13.86 -1.40 4.97
N ASN A 478 14.38 -0.19 5.19
CA ASN A 478 14.91 0.32 6.46
C ASN A 478 15.96 -0.59 7.12
N HIS A 479 16.56 -1.50 6.35
CA HIS A 479 17.53 -2.48 6.81
C HIS A 479 18.86 -1.81 7.18
N PHE A 480 19.33 -0.84 6.41
CA PHE A 480 20.67 -0.28 6.57
C PHE A 480 20.90 0.29 7.98
N PHE A 481 19.92 0.98 8.58
CA PHE A 481 20.13 1.81 9.77
C PHE A 481 20.15 1.05 11.11
N THR A 482 19.59 -0.15 11.16
CA THR A 482 19.36 -0.88 12.42
C THR A 482 20.04 -2.24 12.39
N PRO A 483 21.23 -2.41 12.99
CA PRO A 483 22.03 -3.64 12.89
C PRO A 483 21.32 -4.95 13.25
N SER A 484 20.31 -4.90 14.13
CA SER A 484 19.53 -6.07 14.55
C SER A 484 18.50 -6.54 13.52
N ILE A 485 18.19 -5.75 12.48
CA ILE A 485 17.30 -6.19 11.41
C ILE A 485 18.09 -7.14 10.48
N PRO A 486 17.62 -8.37 10.23
CA PRO A 486 18.32 -9.34 9.38
C PRO A 486 18.20 -9.03 7.88
N ASP A 487 19.11 -9.59 7.07
CA ASP A 487 19.12 -9.44 5.60
C ASP A 487 17.83 -9.92 4.93
N SER A 488 17.08 -10.85 5.55
CA SER A 488 15.76 -11.29 5.07
C SER A 488 14.73 -10.16 5.00
N ARG A 489 15.00 -9.00 5.63
CA ARG A 489 14.23 -7.77 5.42
C ARG A 489 14.24 -7.32 3.95
N ILE A 490 15.37 -7.48 3.26
CA ILE A 490 15.51 -7.12 1.85
C ILE A 490 14.73 -8.10 0.96
N GLU A 491 14.72 -9.39 1.31
CA GLU A 491 13.89 -10.40 0.66
C GLU A 491 12.40 -10.06 0.80
N ALA A 492 11.96 -9.69 2.00
CA ALA A 492 10.57 -9.31 2.25
C ALA A 492 10.17 -8.06 1.44
N ALA A 493 11.03 -7.02 1.41
CA ALA A 493 10.79 -5.82 0.61
C ALA A 493 10.72 -6.15 -0.89
N ALA A 494 11.60 -7.02 -1.37
CA ALA A 494 11.58 -7.52 -2.74
C ALA A 494 10.28 -8.28 -3.06
N GLY A 495 9.80 -9.11 -2.13
CA GLY A 495 8.51 -9.80 -2.24
C GLY A 495 7.33 -8.82 -2.35
N TYR A 496 7.31 -7.77 -1.53
CA TYR A 496 6.32 -6.69 -1.64
C TYR A 496 6.42 -5.95 -2.97
N GLY A 497 7.63 -5.65 -3.44
CA GLY A 497 7.87 -5.04 -4.74
C GLY A 497 7.21 -5.80 -5.88
N LYS A 498 7.42 -7.13 -5.94
CA LYS A 498 6.83 -8.01 -6.96
C LYS A 498 5.31 -8.14 -6.84
N ARG A 499 4.81 -8.18 -5.59
CA ARG A 499 3.38 -8.37 -5.29
C ARG A 499 2.53 -7.15 -5.58
N TYR A 500 3.08 -5.95 -5.38
CA TYR A 500 2.30 -4.72 -5.44
C TYR A 500 2.73 -3.77 -6.57
N GLY A 501 3.73 -4.14 -7.37
CA GLY A 501 4.15 -3.31 -8.49
C GLY A 501 4.93 -2.11 -8.02
N ILE A 502 5.81 -2.30 -7.03
CA ILE A 502 6.55 -1.23 -6.34
C ILE A 502 8.04 -1.40 -6.66
N GLY A 503 8.76 -0.29 -6.78
CA GLY A 503 10.22 -0.26 -6.88
C GLY A 503 10.90 -0.51 -5.52
N ILE A 504 12.22 -0.32 -5.44
CA ILE A 504 12.98 -0.51 -4.19
C ILE A 504 13.88 0.69 -3.95
N GLU A 505 13.90 1.19 -2.72
CA GLU A 505 14.93 2.12 -2.27
C GLU A 505 16.15 1.35 -1.74
N LEU A 506 17.34 1.78 -2.17
CA LEU A 506 18.61 1.35 -1.60
C LEU A 506 19.08 2.41 -0.61
N GLU A 507 19.24 2.02 0.65
CA GLU A 507 19.58 2.94 1.73
C GLU A 507 21.05 2.78 2.15
N THR A 508 21.73 3.91 2.30
CA THR A 508 23.07 4.00 2.91
C THR A 508 23.30 5.36 3.56
N ASN A 509 24.47 5.54 4.20
CA ASN A 509 25.01 6.84 4.59
C ASN A 509 26.54 6.76 4.71
N GLU A 510 27.19 7.84 5.15
CA GLU A 510 28.65 7.95 5.27
C GLU A 510 29.30 6.87 6.14
N ARG A 511 28.55 6.15 7.00
CA ARG A 511 29.11 5.06 7.79
C ARG A 511 29.65 3.92 6.92
N MET A 512 29.11 3.71 5.71
CA MET A 512 29.66 2.71 4.77
C MET A 512 31.06 3.08 4.26
N LEU A 513 31.44 4.35 4.33
CA LEU A 513 32.74 4.80 3.84
C LEU A 513 33.86 4.62 4.88
N ARG A 514 33.50 4.36 6.14
CA ARG A 514 34.50 4.22 7.20
C ARG A 514 35.31 2.94 6.98
N PRO A 515 36.65 3.00 6.89
CA PRO A 515 37.46 1.80 6.75
C PRO A 515 37.29 0.90 7.99
N GLY A 516 37.38 -0.41 7.78
CA GLY A 516 37.30 -1.42 8.83
C GLY A 516 38.67 -1.70 9.43
N ALA A 517 38.88 -1.32 10.70
CA ALA A 517 39.79 -2.08 11.56
C ALA A 517 38.99 -3.23 12.19
N PRO A 518 39.63 -4.32 12.68
CA PRO A 518 38.94 -5.42 13.36
C PRO A 518 38.03 -5.01 14.52
N ALA A 519 38.19 -3.78 15.04
CA ALA A 519 37.42 -3.21 16.15
C ALA A 519 36.43 -2.09 15.74
N SER A 520 36.23 -1.80 14.46
CA SER A 520 35.34 -0.72 13.99
C SER A 520 34.11 -1.25 13.23
N ASP A 521 32.97 -0.61 13.41
CA ASP A 521 31.73 -1.00 12.72
C ASP A 521 31.71 -0.71 11.21
N GLY A 522 32.77 -0.11 10.63
CA GLY A 522 32.82 0.27 9.21
C GLY A 522 32.52 -0.88 8.24
N ASP A 523 33.10 -2.06 8.51
CA ASP A 523 32.82 -3.27 7.72
C ASP A 523 31.37 -3.75 7.87
N SER A 524 30.76 -3.56 9.04
CA SER A 524 29.36 -3.87 9.27
C SER A 524 28.46 -3.01 8.37
N TRP A 525 28.70 -1.69 8.31
CA TRP A 525 27.90 -0.79 7.48
C TRP A 525 28.09 -1.03 5.98
N ARG A 526 29.31 -1.31 5.51
CA ARG A 526 29.51 -1.76 4.12
C ARG A 526 28.77 -3.04 3.83
N ARG A 527 28.88 -4.04 4.71
CA ARG A 527 28.21 -5.33 4.53
C ARG A 527 26.69 -5.15 4.42
N ARG A 528 26.11 -4.26 5.22
CA ARG A 528 24.69 -3.90 5.13
C ARG A 528 24.34 -3.27 3.78
N TYR A 529 25.16 -2.36 3.25
CA TYR A 529 24.91 -1.80 1.91
C TYR A 529 25.05 -2.87 0.81
N THR A 530 26.08 -3.71 0.87
CA THR A 530 26.25 -4.82 -0.09
C THR A 530 25.11 -5.83 -0.02
N ALA A 531 24.43 -5.99 1.12
CA ALA A 531 23.23 -6.81 1.21
C ALA A 531 22.11 -6.29 0.26
N TYR A 532 21.94 -4.96 0.13
CA TYR A 532 21.01 -4.39 -0.86
C TYR A 532 21.45 -4.67 -2.29
N LEU A 533 22.75 -4.56 -2.60
CA LEU A 533 23.25 -4.82 -3.95
C LEU A 533 23.15 -6.31 -4.31
N ASN A 534 23.52 -7.19 -3.38
CA ASN A 534 23.43 -8.64 -3.53
C ASN A 534 21.97 -9.09 -3.67
N GLY A 535 21.07 -8.52 -2.86
CA GLY A 535 19.63 -8.74 -2.96
C GLY A 535 19.07 -8.31 -4.32
N GLY A 536 19.63 -7.28 -4.96
CA GLY A 536 19.13 -6.85 -6.27
C GLY A 536 19.47 -7.81 -7.40
N VAL A 537 20.60 -8.49 -7.29
CA VAL A 537 20.97 -9.61 -8.17
C VAL A 537 20.08 -10.83 -7.87
N GLU A 538 19.87 -11.14 -6.59
CA GLU A 538 19.13 -12.34 -6.16
C GLU A 538 17.64 -12.27 -6.46
N TYR A 539 17.03 -11.14 -6.14
CA TYR A 539 15.59 -10.95 -6.20
C TYR A 539 15.15 -10.24 -7.48
N GLY A 540 16.09 -9.74 -8.30
CA GLY A 540 15.84 -9.28 -9.67
C GLY A 540 15.55 -7.79 -9.84
N TYR A 541 15.63 -6.98 -8.78
CA TYR A 541 15.40 -5.53 -8.89
C TYR A 541 16.59 -4.75 -9.48
N MET A 542 17.76 -5.37 -9.70
CA MET A 542 18.90 -4.69 -10.32
C MET A 542 18.65 -4.26 -11.77
N THR A 543 17.89 -5.03 -12.55
CA THR A 543 17.72 -4.75 -13.99
C THR A 543 16.29 -4.43 -14.37
N GLY A 544 15.32 -4.92 -13.59
CA GLY A 544 13.89 -4.80 -13.86
C GLY A 544 13.13 -4.06 -12.78
N ALA A 545 13.69 -3.00 -12.18
CA ALA A 545 12.92 -2.16 -11.26
C ALA A 545 13.33 -0.69 -11.34
N PHE A 546 12.35 0.19 -11.15
CA PHE A 546 12.56 1.54 -10.67
C PHE A 546 13.22 1.48 -9.29
N ARG A 547 14.29 2.27 -9.10
CA ARG A 547 15.08 2.27 -7.87
C ARG A 547 15.30 3.68 -7.37
N ALA A 548 15.08 3.88 -6.08
CA ALA A 548 15.48 5.09 -5.37
C ALA A 548 16.78 4.83 -4.59
N TYR A 549 17.57 5.87 -4.34
CA TYR A 549 18.85 5.76 -3.66
C TYR A 549 18.95 6.83 -2.57
N TYR A 550 18.74 6.42 -1.32
CA TYR A 550 19.01 7.22 -0.14
C TYR A 550 20.47 7.05 0.27
N GLN A 551 21.16 8.17 0.53
CA GLN A 551 22.61 8.18 0.75
C GLN A 551 23.07 8.97 1.97
N GLY A 552 22.15 9.29 2.89
CA GLY A 552 22.46 10.19 3.99
C GLY A 552 22.75 11.58 3.45
N ALA A 553 23.93 12.12 3.79
CA ALA A 553 24.30 13.44 3.33
C ALA A 553 25.03 13.44 1.98
N GLU A 554 26.24 12.89 1.94
CA GLU A 554 27.12 12.96 0.76
C GLU A 554 27.91 11.65 0.54
N ALA A 555 27.35 10.51 0.94
CA ALA A 555 28.05 9.23 0.90
C ALA A 555 28.56 8.87 -0.51
N TYR A 556 27.79 9.11 -1.58
CA TYR A 556 28.26 8.80 -2.94
C TYR A 556 29.33 9.79 -3.42
N LEU A 557 29.15 11.09 -3.14
CA LEU A 557 30.16 12.12 -3.43
C LEU A 557 31.49 11.83 -2.73
N LYS A 558 31.44 11.54 -1.42
CA LYS A 558 32.63 11.21 -0.62
C LYS A 558 33.25 9.90 -1.06
N GLY A 559 32.45 8.90 -1.44
CA GLY A 559 32.93 7.65 -2.01
C GLY A 559 33.67 7.86 -3.33
N ALA A 560 33.08 8.59 -4.28
CA ALA A 560 33.67 8.89 -5.59
C ALA A 560 35.06 9.56 -5.46
N ARG A 561 35.19 10.48 -4.51
CA ARG A 561 36.41 11.27 -4.26
C ARG A 561 37.33 10.70 -3.20
N SER A 562 37.04 9.50 -2.69
CA SER A 562 37.87 8.90 -1.65
C SER A 562 39.16 8.35 -2.21
N ALA A 563 40.28 8.65 -1.54
CA ALA A 563 41.56 7.98 -1.79
C ALA A 563 41.65 6.59 -1.12
N LEU A 564 40.71 6.25 -0.22
CA LEU A 564 40.64 4.94 0.41
C LEU A 564 39.96 3.94 -0.54
N PRO A 565 40.64 2.86 -0.99
CA PRO A 565 40.08 1.91 -1.95
C PRO A 565 38.74 1.30 -1.51
N GLU A 566 38.59 0.99 -0.23
CA GLU A 566 37.36 0.40 0.32
C GLU A 566 36.16 1.35 0.28
N ALA A 567 36.39 2.63 0.56
CA ALA A 567 35.35 3.66 0.49
C ALA A 567 35.01 4.01 -0.97
N ARG A 568 36.01 4.02 -1.85
CA ARG A 568 35.82 4.20 -3.28
C ARG A 568 35.04 3.06 -3.91
N ALA A 569 35.31 1.82 -3.48
CA ALA A 569 34.65 0.63 -3.98
C ALA A 569 33.13 0.69 -3.82
N THR A 570 32.58 1.34 -2.77
CA THR A 570 31.13 1.46 -2.60
C THR A 570 30.48 2.30 -3.71
N TYR A 571 31.16 3.35 -4.18
CA TYR A 571 30.71 4.14 -5.33
C TYR A 571 30.78 3.33 -6.63
N ASP A 572 31.89 2.63 -6.85
CA ASP A 572 32.07 1.80 -8.06
C ASP A 572 31.09 0.60 -8.09
N TRP A 573 30.77 0.00 -6.94
CA TRP A 573 29.72 -1.02 -6.83
C TRP A 573 28.35 -0.46 -7.14
N THR A 574 28.03 0.74 -6.65
CA THR A 574 26.78 1.44 -6.95
C THR A 574 26.64 1.67 -8.45
N TYR A 575 27.69 2.18 -9.10
CA TYR A 575 27.73 2.36 -10.55
C TYR A 575 27.48 1.04 -11.30
N ARG A 576 28.24 -0.02 -10.98
CA ARG A 576 28.02 -1.34 -11.58
C ARG A 576 26.59 -1.84 -11.37
N PHE A 577 26.01 -1.59 -10.20
CA PHE A 577 24.64 -2.01 -9.90
C PHE A 577 23.60 -1.25 -10.73
N VAL A 578 23.76 0.07 -10.85
CA VAL A 578 22.92 0.91 -11.72
C VAL A 578 23.01 0.46 -13.17
N LYS A 579 24.20 0.09 -13.66
CA LYS A 579 24.43 -0.43 -15.01
C LYS A 579 24.01 -1.90 -15.19
N GLY A 580 23.62 -2.61 -14.13
CA GLY A 580 23.24 -4.01 -14.19
C GLY A 580 24.41 -4.99 -14.37
N THR A 581 25.64 -4.56 -14.05
CA THR A 581 26.88 -5.34 -14.18
C THR A 581 27.53 -5.69 -12.84
N TYR A 582 26.87 -5.35 -11.72
CA TYR A 582 27.36 -5.69 -10.39
C TYR A 582 27.36 -7.21 -10.19
N THR A 583 28.49 -7.72 -9.69
CA THR A 583 28.63 -9.10 -9.23
C THR A 583 28.60 -9.11 -7.72
N LYS A 584 27.88 -10.09 -7.13
CA LYS A 584 27.75 -10.20 -5.67
C LYS A 584 29.13 -10.16 -4.99
N GLN A 585 29.22 -9.39 -3.93
CA GLN A 585 30.41 -9.27 -3.07
C GLN A 585 30.32 -10.23 -1.89
#